data_AF-A0A093Y7S9-F1
#
_entry.id   AF-A0A093Y7S9-F1
#
_cell.length_a   1.000
_cell.length_b   1.000
_cell.length_c   1.000
_cell.angle_alpha   90.00
_cell.angle_beta   90.00
_cell.angle_gamma   90.00
#
_symmetry.space_group_name_H-M   'P 1'
#
loop_
_entity.id
_entity.type
_entity.pdbx_description
1 polymer ?
#
loop_
_entity_poly.entity_id
_entity_poly.type
_entity_poly.pdbx_seq_one_letter_code
_entity_poly.pdbx_strand_id
1 'polypeptide(L)' 'MMASRWPLLAVSLLPTLAWAQTSGWIENEANTTMCTWNLPRVGVIRDTLYIDGGELYWQPLLKSGPPSAPIKDSK' A
#
# COMPACT_ATOMS: atom_id res chain seq x y z
N MET A 1 -26.02 -33.56 8.75
CA MET A 1 -24.63 -33.28 8.31
C MET A 1 -24.24 -31.91 8.81
N MET A 2 -23.07 -31.73 9.44
CA MET A 2 -22.53 -30.38 9.65
C MET A 2 -21.77 -29.96 8.40
N ALA A 3 -22.23 -28.90 7.73
CA ALA A 3 -21.47 -28.28 6.66
C ALA A 3 -20.25 -27.58 7.27
N SER A 4 -19.04 -28.09 7.00
CA SER A 4 -17.82 -27.47 7.55
C SER A 4 -17.68 -26.05 7.00
N ARG A 5 -17.63 -25.06 7.91
CA ARG A 5 -17.55 -23.63 7.58
C ARG A 5 -16.11 -23.18 7.27
N TRP A 6 -15.14 -24.10 7.32
CA TRP A 6 -13.72 -23.83 7.10
C TRP A 6 -13.33 -23.24 5.72
N PRO A 7 -13.95 -23.56 4.56
CA PRO A 7 -13.47 -23.01 3.28
C PRO A 7 -13.69 -21.49 3.16
N LEU A 8 -14.63 -20.90 3.93
CA LEU A 8 -14.84 -19.45 3.94
C LEU A 8 -13.72 -18.67 4.67
N LEU A 9 -13.03 -19.31 5.61
CA LEU A 9 -11.89 -18.73 6.34
C LEU A 9 -10.63 -18.59 5.47
N ALA A 10 -10.48 -19.45 4.45
CA ALA A 10 -9.31 -19.45 3.57
C ALA A 10 -9.28 -18.23 2.62
N VAL A 11 -10.43 -17.78 2.14
CA VAL A 11 -10.51 -16.69 1.13
C VAL A 11 -10.17 -15.32 1.75
N SER A 12 -10.49 -15.10 3.03
CA SER A 12 -10.19 -13.86 3.76
C SER A 12 -8.70 -13.57 3.99
N LEU A 13 -7.80 -14.51 3.69
CA LEU A 13 -6.34 -14.35 3.85
C LEU A 13 -5.63 -13.71 2.65
N LEU A 14 -6.32 -13.54 1.51
CA LEU A 14 -5.73 -13.05 0.26
C LEU A 14 -5.64 -11.50 0.03
N PRO A 15 -6.30 -10.58 0.76
CA PRO A 15 -6.32 -9.16 0.37
C PRO A 15 -5.05 -8.37 0.78
N THR A 16 -4.05 -9.01 1.37
CA THR A 16 -2.96 -8.36 2.13
C THR A 16 -1.74 -7.91 1.31
N LEU A 17 -1.63 -8.32 0.04
CA LEU A 17 -0.44 -8.08 -0.81
C LEU A 17 -0.59 -6.94 -1.82
N ALA A 18 -1.75 -6.29 -1.90
CA ALA A 18 -1.97 -5.12 -2.74
C ALA A 18 -1.46 -3.83 -2.05
N TRP A 19 -0.13 -3.66 -1.99
CA TRP A 19 0.54 -2.49 -1.38
C TRP A 19 0.41 -1.20 -2.22
N ALA A 20 -0.83 -0.74 -2.43
CA ALA A 20 -1.16 0.56 -2.98
C ALA A 20 -0.93 1.69 -1.94
N GLN A 21 -1.51 2.87 -2.20
CA GLN A 21 -1.48 4.07 -1.31
C GLN A 21 -2.09 3.86 0.09
N THR A 22 -2.64 2.69 0.38
CA THR A 22 -3.22 2.29 1.67
C THR A 22 -2.19 1.80 2.69
N SER A 23 -0.89 1.83 2.35
CA SER A 23 0.22 1.26 3.13
C SER A 23 1.44 2.18 3.14
N GLY A 24 2.20 2.18 4.24
CA GLY A 24 3.40 3.03 4.42
C GLY A 24 3.26 4.20 5.39
N TRP A 25 2.13 4.31 6.10
CA TRP A 25 1.83 5.40 7.05
C TRP A 25 2.75 5.39 8.29
N ILE A 26 3.22 6.57 8.72
CA ILE A 26 4.07 6.73 9.91
C ILE A 26 3.29 7.21 11.16
N GLU A 27 3.91 7.15 12.34
CA GLU A 27 3.25 7.54 13.58
C GLU A 27 2.82 9.02 13.55
N ASN A 28 1.60 9.30 14.02
CA ASN A 28 0.97 10.62 14.02
C ASN A 28 0.78 11.26 12.63
N GLU A 29 0.92 10.51 11.54
CA GLU A 29 0.52 10.94 10.20
C GLU A 29 -0.99 11.28 10.14
N ALA A 30 -1.32 12.35 9.43
CA ALA A 30 -2.68 12.76 9.08
C ALA A 30 -3.03 12.40 7.62
N ASN A 31 -2.04 12.52 6.73
CA ASN A 31 -2.10 12.25 5.30
C ASN A 31 -0.67 12.22 4.72
N THR A 32 -0.52 11.72 3.50
CA THR A 32 0.75 11.74 2.76
C THR A 32 0.57 12.20 1.32
N THR A 33 1.61 12.84 0.77
CA THR A 33 1.65 13.38 -0.60
C THR A 33 2.73 12.66 -1.40
N MET A 34 2.50 12.40 -2.69
CA MET A 34 3.46 11.73 -3.56
C MET A 34 4.48 12.72 -4.14
N CYS A 35 5.79 12.38 -4.15
CA CYS A 35 6.86 13.34 -4.47
C CYS A 35 7.83 12.92 -5.58
N THR A 36 8.09 11.63 -5.82
CA THR A 36 9.12 11.14 -6.78
C THR A 36 8.77 9.72 -7.27
N TRP A 37 9.25 9.27 -8.44
CA TRP A 37 8.91 7.95 -9.08
C TRP A 37 9.97 7.58 -10.16
N ASN A 38 11.14 7.01 -9.79
CA ASN A 38 12.29 6.87 -10.74
C ASN A 38 12.48 5.47 -11.38
N LEU A 39 12.07 4.41 -10.68
CA LEU A 39 11.67 3.14 -11.30
C LEU A 39 10.14 3.02 -11.06
N PRO A 40 9.38 2.14 -11.77
CA PRO A 40 7.91 2.24 -11.81
C PRO A 40 7.09 1.57 -10.64
N ARG A 41 5.75 1.35 -10.63
CA ARG A 41 4.98 0.79 -9.44
C ARG A 41 3.71 -0.11 -9.71
N VAL A 42 3.74 -1.44 -9.41
CA VAL A 42 2.80 -2.49 -9.92
C VAL A 42 1.33 -2.30 -9.49
N GLY A 43 0.38 -2.58 -10.41
CA GLY A 43 -1.03 -2.85 -10.11
C GLY A 43 -1.50 -4.25 -10.55
N VAL A 44 -2.61 -4.74 -9.98
CA VAL A 44 -3.28 -5.99 -10.42
C VAL A 44 -4.80 -5.80 -10.34
N ILE A 45 -5.52 -6.13 -11.42
CA ILE A 45 -6.99 -6.07 -11.45
C ILE A 45 -7.52 -7.33 -12.16
N ARG A 46 -8.27 -8.14 -11.41
CA ARG A 46 -8.80 -9.45 -11.86
C ARG A 46 -7.68 -10.34 -12.42
N ASP A 47 -7.79 -10.71 -13.68
CA ASP A 47 -6.92 -11.57 -14.47
C ASP A 47 -5.80 -10.81 -15.20
N THR A 48 -5.68 -9.48 -15.00
CA THR A 48 -4.65 -8.63 -15.62
C THR A 48 -3.59 -8.16 -14.61
N LEU A 49 -2.32 -8.36 -14.98
CA LEU A 49 -1.11 -7.89 -14.27
C LEU A 49 -0.61 -6.58 -14.93
N TYR A 50 -0.35 -5.54 -14.13
CA TYR A 50 0.13 -4.24 -14.59
C TYR A 50 1.52 -3.98 -13.99
N ILE A 51 2.57 -4.61 -14.56
CA ILE A 51 3.96 -4.52 -14.04
C ILE A 51 4.54 -3.12 -14.22
N ASP A 52 5.20 -2.66 -13.15
CA ASP A 52 5.85 -1.36 -13.01
C ASP A 52 6.64 -1.50 -11.64
N GLY A 53 7.93 -1.19 -11.40
CA GLY A 53 8.59 -1.46 -10.06
C GLY A 53 9.82 -0.60 -9.67
N GLY A 54 10.01 -0.19 -8.39
CA GLY A 54 10.05 1.26 -8.05
C GLY A 54 11.23 2.01 -7.37
N GLU A 55 11.21 3.35 -7.54
CA GLU A 55 11.92 4.39 -6.76
C GLU A 55 10.95 5.54 -6.45
N LEU A 56 9.85 5.22 -5.78
CA LEU A 56 8.82 6.18 -5.39
C LEU A 56 9.25 6.92 -4.10
N TYR A 57 8.76 8.14 -3.86
CA TYR A 57 8.90 8.85 -2.58
C TYR A 57 7.57 9.48 -2.16
N TRP A 58 7.30 9.47 -0.85
CA TRP A 58 6.14 10.03 -0.18
C TRP A 58 6.55 11.08 0.86
N GLN A 59 5.76 12.13 1.04
CA GLN A 59 5.96 13.15 2.07
C GLN A 59 4.75 13.17 3.02
N PRO A 60 4.85 12.51 4.18
CA PRO A 60 3.85 12.59 5.24
C PRO A 60 3.66 14.01 5.79
N LEU A 61 2.41 14.36 6.08
CA LEU A 61 2.00 15.49 6.90
C LEU A 61 1.54 14.96 8.26
N LEU A 62 2.17 15.44 9.32
CA LEU A 62 1.91 14.99 10.69
C LEU A 62 0.82 15.84 11.36
N LYS A 63 0.02 15.20 12.22
CA LYS A 63 -0.98 15.86 13.08
C LYS A 63 -0.39 16.94 14.00
N SER A 64 0.94 16.92 14.20
CA SER A 64 1.69 17.82 15.07
C SER A 64 2.20 19.10 14.40
N GLY A 65 2.11 19.26 13.07
CA GLY A 65 2.62 20.47 12.42
C GLY A 65 2.86 20.35 10.91
N PRO A 66 3.95 20.95 10.36
CA PRO A 66 4.20 21.02 8.92
C PRO A 66 4.56 19.64 8.31
N PRO A 67 4.60 19.54 6.96
CA PRO A 67 5.05 18.33 6.27
C PRO A 67 6.46 17.91 6.72
N SER A 68 6.66 16.60 6.84
CA SER A 68 7.98 15.99 7.07
C SER A 68 8.87 16.05 5.81
N ALA A 69 10.07 15.48 5.85
CA ALA A 69 10.91 15.34 4.65
C ALA A 69 10.38 14.19 3.76
N PRO A 70 10.55 14.25 2.42
CA PRO A 70 10.22 13.13 1.53
C PRO A 70 10.99 11.85 1.90
N ILE A 71 10.23 10.81 2.20
CA ILE A 71 10.68 9.45 2.53
C ILE A 71 10.62 8.61 1.26
N LYS A 72 11.66 7.81 0.97
CA LYS A 72 11.62 6.84 -0.14
C LYS A 72 10.60 5.74 0.17
N ASP A 73 9.72 5.48 -0.78
CA ASP A 73 8.82 4.34 -0.76
C ASP A 73 9.58 3.07 -1.16
N SER A 74 10.04 2.34 -0.16
CA SER A 74 10.79 1.09 -0.32
C SER A 74 9.85 -0.11 -0.53
N LYS A 75 9.12 -0.10 -1.65
CA LYS A 75 8.24 -1.19 -2.11
C LYS A 75 9.04 -2.33 -2.74
#